data_AF-A0A9P4S852-F1
#
_entry.id   AF-A0A9P4S852-F1
#
_cell.length_a   1.000
_cell.length_b   1.000
_cell.length_c   1.000
_cell.angle_alpha   90.00
_cell.angle_beta   90.00
_cell.angle_gamma   90.00
#
_symmetry.space_group_name_H-M   'P 1'
#
loop_
_entity.id
_entity.type
_entity.pdbx_description
1 polymer ?
#
loop_
_entity_poly.entity_id
_entity_poly.type
_entity_poly.pdbx_seq_one_letter_code
_entity_poly.pdbx_strand_id
1 'polypeptide(L)' 'LDEDEDAYKAIIYEKLPKEYHHLAHVFSKSVSDKLPPLREGVDHDIVLDQDSNLTTSPLYNMPIEHL' A
#
# COMPACT_ATOMS: atom_id res chain seq x y z
N LEU A 1 5.88 -12.84 17.61
CA LEU A 1 5.19 -11.83 16.77
C LEU A 1 5.35 -10.45 17.39
N ASP A 2 5.26 -10.30 18.72
CA ASP A 2 5.42 -8.98 19.38
C ASP A 2 6.90 -8.51 19.48
N GLU A 3 7.86 -9.42 19.56
CA GLU A 3 9.30 -9.09 19.63
C GLU A 3 9.80 -8.32 18.39
N ASP A 4 9.17 -8.54 17.24
CA ASP A 4 9.54 -7.86 16.00
C ASP A 4 9.12 -6.39 16.03
N GLU A 5 7.94 -6.05 16.58
CA GLU A 5 7.44 -4.66 16.62
C GLU A 5 8.29 -3.75 17.51
N ASP A 6 8.69 -4.23 18.69
CA ASP A 6 9.55 -3.45 19.59
C ASP A 6 10.94 -3.22 19.00
N ALA A 7 11.49 -4.20 18.28
CA ALA A 7 12.75 -4.05 17.54
C ALA A 7 12.64 -3.01 16.42
N TYR A 8 11.55 -3.02 15.64
CA TYR A 8 11.31 -2.02 14.60
C TYR A 8 11.14 -0.62 15.19
N LYS A 9 10.46 -0.49 16.33
CA LYS A 9 10.27 0.78 17.00
C LYS A 9 11.61 1.40 17.41
N ALA A 10 12.52 0.61 17.97
CA ALA A 10 13.86 1.09 18.34
C ALA A 10 14.63 1.65 17.12
N ILE A 11 14.60 0.94 15.99
CA ILE A 11 15.24 1.37 14.75
C ILE A 11 14.64 2.68 14.23
N ILE A 12 13.31 2.83 14.28
CA ILE A 12 12.63 4.05 13.83
C ILE A 12 13.12 5.26 14.64
N TYR A 13 13.15 5.17 15.97
CA TYR A 13 13.60 6.30 16.81
C TYR A 13 15.11 6.56 16.74
N GLU A 14 15.92 5.56 16.38
CA GLU A 14 17.36 5.73 16.12
C GLU A 14 17.61 6.48 14.80
N LYS A 15 16.88 6.13 13.73
CA LYS A 15 17.11 6.69 12.38
C LYS A 15 16.35 7.97 12.10
N LEU A 16 15.19 8.16 12.72
CA LEU A 16 14.32 9.31 12.46
C LEU A 16 14.85 10.54 13.22
N PRO A 17 15.05 11.68 12.52
CA PRO A 17 15.38 12.94 13.20
C PRO A 17 14.35 13.30 14.27
N LYS A 18 14.81 13.93 15.36
CA LYS A 18 13.98 14.19 16.55
C LYS A 18 12.76 15.04 16.23
N GLU A 19 12.88 15.99 15.31
CA GLU A 19 11.79 16.84 14.82
C GLU A 19 10.63 16.03 14.22
N TYR A 20 10.88 14.82 13.71
CA TYR A 20 9.88 13.95 13.07
C TYR A 20 9.41 12.80 13.96
N HIS A 21 9.86 12.70 15.23
CA HIS A 21 9.44 11.62 16.13
C HIS A 21 7.92 11.53 16.33
N HIS A 22 7.20 12.66 16.20
CA HIS A 22 5.73 12.69 16.21
C HIS A 22 5.10 11.90 15.04
N LEU A 23 5.83 11.73 13.93
CA LEU A 23 5.44 10.93 12.77
C LEU A 23 5.96 9.50 12.83
N ALA A 24 6.67 9.07 13.89
CA ALA A 24 7.24 7.72 13.97
C ALA A 24 6.22 6.60 13.70
N HIS A 25 4.95 6.83 14.05
CA HIS A 25 3.85 5.91 13.82
C HIS A 25 3.59 5.60 12.32
N VAL A 26 3.92 6.49 11.40
CA VAL A 26 3.72 6.27 9.95
C VAL A 26 4.69 5.23 9.39
N PHE A 27 5.80 4.97 10.08
CA PHE A 27 6.78 3.95 9.71
C PHE A 27 6.49 2.59 10.36
N SER A 28 5.39 2.47 11.11
CA SER A 28 4.96 1.17 11.62
C SER A 28 4.55 0.26 10.48
N LYS A 29 5.08 -0.97 10.46
CA LYS A 29 4.66 -2.01 9.52
C LYS A 29 3.15 -2.30 9.64
N SER A 30 2.64 -2.42 10.87
CA SER A 30 1.23 -2.70 11.10
C SER A 30 0.30 -1.55 10.70
N VAL A 31 0.79 -0.31 10.67
CA VAL A 31 0.04 0.84 10.12
C VAL A 31 0.14 0.88 8.60
N SER A 32 1.32 0.58 8.03
CA SER A 32 1.55 0.54 6.59
C SER A 32 0.76 -0.56 5.88
N ASP A 33 0.56 -1.72 6.53
CA ASP A 33 -0.19 -2.84 5.96
C ASP A 33 -1.71 -2.64 6.03
N LYS A 34 -2.20 -1.61 6.74
CA LYS A 34 -3.63 -1.31 6.81
C LYS A 34 -4.07 -0.53 5.58
N LEU A 35 -5.26 -0.88 5.10
CA LEU A 35 -5.92 -0.07 4.07
C LEU A 35 -6.15 1.34 4.63
N PRO A 36 -5.76 2.41 3.90
CA PRO A 36 -6.10 3.77 4.31
C PRO A 36 -7.62 3.94 4.34
N PRO A 37 -8.14 4.86 5.18
CA PRO A 37 -9.56 5.18 5.17
C PRO A 37 -9.98 5.76 3.82
N LEU A 38 -11.26 5.61 3.49
CA LEU A 38 -11.86 6.26 2.32
C LEU A 38 -11.66 7.78 2.40
N ARG A 39 -11.19 8.37 1.30
CA ARG A 39 -10.95 9.81 1.16
C ARG A 39 -12.00 10.41 0.23
N GLU A 40 -13.05 10.97 0.82
CA GLU A 40 -14.13 11.62 0.07
C GLU A 40 -13.57 12.67 -0.91
N GLY A 41 -13.94 12.55 -2.18
CA GLY A 41 -13.52 13.47 -3.25
C GLY A 41 -12.07 13.30 -3.76
N VAL A 42 -11.28 12.41 -3.15
CA VAL A 42 -9.91 12.08 -3.61
C VAL A 42 -9.87 10.68 -4.22
N ASP A 43 -10.56 9.72 -3.61
CA ASP A 43 -10.66 8.38 -4.16
C ASP A 43 -11.56 8.43 -5.41
N HIS A 44 -11.03 7.91 -6.53
CA HIS A 44 -11.69 7.97 -7.82
C HIS A 44 -12.49 6.71 -8.10
N ASP A 45 -13.76 6.89 -8.44
CA ASP A 45 -14.59 5.82 -8.98
C ASP A 45 -14.37 5.69 -10.49
N ILE A 46 -14.12 4.46 -10.95
CA ILE A 46 -14.09 4.13 -12.38
C ILE A 46 -15.49 3.64 -12.75
N VAL A 47 -16.28 4.50 -13.37
CA VAL A 47 -17.62 4.15 -13.85
C VAL A 47 -17.51 3.51 -15.22
N LEU A 48 -18.09 2.31 -15.37
CA LEU A 48 -18.18 1.63 -16.65
C LEU A 48 -19.35 2.19 -17.46
N ASP A 49 -19.18 2.30 -18.78
CA ASP A 49 -20.30 2.59 -19.67
C ASP A 49 -21.34 1.46 -19.59
N GLN A 50 -22.61 1.81 -19.78
CA GLN A 50 -23.78 0.98 -19.41
C GLN A 50 -23.87 -0.41 -20.09
N ASP A 51 -23.03 -0.68 -21.08
CA ASP A 51 -22.96 -1.96 -21.80
C ASP A 51 -21.59 -2.67 -21.69
N SER A 52 -20.65 -2.14 -20.91
CA SER A 52 -19.31 -2.71 -20.77
C SER A 52 -19.19 -3.63 -19.55
N ASN A 53 -19.03 -4.93 -19.81
CA ASN A 53 -18.63 -5.89 -18.79
C ASN A 53 -17.10 -5.96 -18.72
N LEU A 54 -16.54 -6.01 -17.51
CA LEU A 54 -15.13 -6.36 -17.32
C LEU A 54 -14.91 -7.78 -17.85
N THR A 55 -14.05 -7.92 -18.86
CA THR A 55 -13.69 -9.23 -19.42
C THR A 55 -12.32 -9.66 -18.92
N THR A 56 -12.08 -10.97 -18.91
CA THR A 56 -10.76 -11.52 -18.65
C THR A 56 -10.01 -11.64 -19.98
N SER A 57 -8.73 -11.26 -19.97
CA SER A 57 -7.82 -11.40 -21.12
C SER A 57 -6.53 -12.05 -20.66
N PRO A 58 -5.84 -12.84 -21.49
CA PRO A 58 -4.49 -13.30 -21.18
C PRO A 58 -3.57 -12.11 -20.86
N LEU A 59 -2.76 -12.25 -19.81
CA LEU A 59 -1.80 -11.21 -19.38
C LEU A 59 -0.80 -10.88 -20.49
N TYR A 60 -0.43 -11.88 -21.29
CA TYR A 60 0.43 -11.73 -22.45
C TYR A 60 -0.24 -12.35 -23.66
N ASN A 61 -0.26 -11.58 -24.74
CA ASN A 61 -0.54 -12.09 -26.08
C ASN A 61 0.78 -12.28 -26.85
N MET A 62 1.79 -12.83 -26.16
CA MET A 62 3.11 -13.09 -26.74
C MET A 62 3.36 -14.60 -26.77
N PRO A 63 4.06 -15.11 -27.81
CA PRO A 63 4.55 -16.47 -27.83
C PRO A 63 5.40 -16.74 -26.59
N ILE A 64 5.39 -18.01 -26.13
CA ILE A 64 6.23 -18.47 -25.00
C ILE A 64 7.72 -18.14 -25.20
N GLU A 65 8.16 -18.06 -26.46
CA GLU A 65 9.52 -17.70 -26.85
C GLU A 65 9.93 -16.28 -26.44
N HIS A 66 8.97 -15.43 -26.09
CA HIS A 66 9.15 -14.02 -25.69
C HIS A 66 8.74 -13.74 -24.24
N LEU A 67 8.42 -14.77 -23.45
CA LEU A 67 8.22 -14.70 -21.99
C LEU A 67 9.56 -14.92 -21.26
#